data_AF-A0A2P6MC93-F1
#
_entry.id   AF-A0A2P6MC93-F1
#
_cell.length_a   1.000
_cell.length_b   1.000
_cell.length_c   1.000
_cell.angle_alpha   90.00
_cell.angle_beta   90.00
_cell.angle_gamma   90.00
#
_symmetry.space_group_name_H-M   'P 1'
#
loop_
_entity.id
_entity.type
_entity.pdbx_description
1 polymer ?
#
loop_
_entity_poly.entity_id
_entity_poly.type
_entity_poly.pdbx_seq_one_letter_code
_entity_poly.pdbx_strand_id
1 'polypeptide(L)'
;MLAAFSQAAPAAPAPRIVPLESPSPLASTAELVRRTFSPTSRDRLQQVAAGTGQQPPEYSLDASREELELFVPPAPPDGRYGLLVFVMPAQSLQMPDDWRQPLADAGFIYVSPRRAGNDQAVIERRIALAVHAYAYVNGRYPIDPERVFVGGFSGGSRMAQWTAMAYPDVFRGAMLVGGSLQIGEYEVVLPPRDLALQFLSRSRLVFATGSEDALNGGIDRRNRKVLQSLCFGGYSREAQLRLGHWLPSGKGLARVLQALQEPVPADPRFEACVRGLDEDIGRRLADVEALMAAGRMQEAGVALGRMEDRYGGLAGDRAVPLARRIAAALAAEDVQ
;
A
#
# COMPACT_ATOMS: atom_id res chain seq x y z
N MET A 1 -22.14 -51.99 4.19
CA MET A 1 -22.26 -50.53 4.06
C MET A 1 -21.64 -49.89 5.29
N LEU A 2 -20.42 -49.37 5.19
CA LEU A 2 -19.79 -48.60 6.25
C LEU A 2 -20.27 -47.15 6.12
N ALA A 3 -21.07 -46.70 7.08
CA ALA A 3 -21.49 -45.31 7.17
C ALA A 3 -20.28 -44.47 7.64
N ALA A 4 -19.75 -43.66 6.73
CA ALA A 4 -18.77 -42.64 7.08
C ALA A 4 -19.50 -41.53 7.86
N PHE A 5 -19.22 -41.43 9.16
CA PHE A 5 -19.59 -40.27 9.95
C PHE A 5 -18.79 -39.08 9.43
N SER A 6 -19.45 -38.20 8.69
CA SER A 6 -18.90 -36.88 8.38
C SER A 6 -18.84 -36.10 9.70
N GLN A 7 -17.66 -36.01 10.30
CA GLN A 7 -17.44 -35.06 11.39
C GLN A 7 -17.62 -33.66 10.80
N ALA A 8 -18.64 -32.94 11.26
CA ALA A 8 -18.78 -31.52 10.95
C ALA A 8 -17.49 -30.82 11.38
N ALA A 9 -16.86 -30.08 10.46
CA ALA A 9 -15.70 -29.28 10.79
C ALA A 9 -16.07 -28.33 11.96
N PRO A 10 -15.18 -28.14 12.95
CA PRO A 10 -15.45 -27.22 14.05
C PRO A 10 -15.73 -25.82 13.49
N ALA A 11 -16.73 -25.15 14.06
CA ALA A 11 -17.09 -23.79 13.66
C ALA A 11 -15.88 -22.84 13.80
N ALA A 12 -15.70 -21.95 12.84
CA ALA A 12 -14.61 -20.98 12.85
C ALA A 12 -14.66 -20.09 14.11
N PRO A 13 -13.52 -19.84 14.78
CA PRO A 13 -13.49 -19.08 16.03
C PRO A 13 -13.94 -17.63 15.84
N ALA A 14 -14.33 -16.96 16.92
CA ALA A 14 -14.60 -15.52 16.88
C ALA A 14 -13.30 -14.69 16.84
N PRO A 15 -13.29 -13.51 16.20
CA PRO A 15 -12.20 -12.55 16.35
C PRO A 15 -12.04 -12.12 17.80
N ARG A 16 -10.82 -11.78 18.19
CA ARG A 16 -10.47 -11.26 19.51
C ARG A 16 -9.72 -9.94 19.40
N ILE A 17 -9.86 -9.10 20.41
CA ILE A 17 -9.05 -7.88 20.54
C ILE A 17 -7.77 -8.23 21.31
N VAL A 18 -6.62 -7.83 20.79
CA VAL A 18 -5.31 -8.04 21.41
C VAL A 18 -4.52 -6.74 21.42
N PRO A 19 -3.71 -6.46 22.47
CA PRO A 19 -2.85 -5.29 22.49
C PRO A 19 -1.70 -5.42 21.48
N LEU A 20 -1.27 -4.31 20.90
CA LEU A 20 -0.01 -4.24 20.19
C LEU A 20 1.12 -4.15 21.21
N GLU A 21 1.94 -5.19 21.31
CA GLU A 21 2.95 -5.29 22.39
C GLU A 21 4.22 -4.50 22.10
N SER A 22 4.60 -4.35 20.83
CA SER A 22 5.84 -3.69 20.44
C SER A 22 5.74 -3.04 19.07
N PRO A 23 6.46 -1.94 18.82
CA PRO A 23 6.58 -1.39 17.49
C PRO A 23 7.38 -2.33 16.57
N SER A 24 7.25 -2.09 15.26
CA SER A 24 7.96 -2.81 14.20
C SER A 24 9.02 -1.89 13.62
N PRO A 25 10.28 -2.32 13.46
CA PRO A 25 11.31 -1.52 12.79
C PRO A 25 10.91 -1.10 11.36
N LEU A 26 10.06 -1.90 10.69
CA LEU A 26 9.51 -1.59 9.37
C LEU A 26 8.57 -0.37 9.36
N ALA A 27 8.05 0.01 10.53
CA ALA A 27 7.18 1.17 10.72
C ALA A 27 7.90 2.31 11.47
N SER A 28 9.24 2.27 11.55
CA SER A 28 10.00 3.43 12.02
C SER A 28 9.76 4.64 11.13
N THR A 29 9.88 5.84 11.68
CA THR A 29 9.75 7.10 10.94
C THR A 29 10.70 7.14 9.74
N ALA A 30 11.92 6.61 9.90
CA ALA A 30 12.89 6.51 8.81
C ALA A 30 12.39 5.62 7.67
N GLU A 31 11.84 4.43 7.97
CA GLU A 31 11.31 3.54 6.93
C GLU A 31 10.02 4.08 6.29
N LEU A 32 9.12 4.68 7.07
CA LEU A 32 7.93 5.33 6.53
C LEU A 32 8.33 6.44 5.55
N VAL A 33 9.17 7.38 5.98
CA VAL A 33 9.68 8.47 5.14
C VAL A 33 10.37 7.92 3.89
N ARG A 34 11.23 6.91 4.05
CA ARG A 34 11.95 6.29 2.93
C ARG A 34 10.99 5.70 1.89
N ARG A 35 9.91 5.06 2.31
CA ARG A 35 9.02 4.26 1.45
C ARG A 35 7.82 5.02 0.89
N THR A 36 7.39 6.12 1.53
CA THR A 36 6.16 6.82 1.13
C THR A 36 6.37 8.23 0.57
N PHE A 37 7.54 8.85 0.76
CA PHE A 37 7.82 10.20 0.27
C PHE A 37 8.71 10.18 -0.98
N SER A 38 8.56 11.21 -1.82
CA SER A 38 9.42 11.41 -2.98
C SER A 38 10.87 11.70 -2.55
N PRO A 39 11.87 11.42 -3.40
CA PRO A 39 13.26 11.73 -3.12
C PRO A 39 13.49 13.18 -2.67
N THR A 40 12.84 14.16 -3.30
CA THR A 40 13.00 15.58 -2.93
C THR A 40 12.31 15.93 -1.62
N SER A 41 11.13 15.37 -1.34
CA SER A 41 10.44 15.58 -0.07
C SER A 41 11.23 14.98 1.10
N ARG A 42 11.84 13.80 0.91
CA ARG A 42 12.75 13.21 1.90
C ARG A 42 13.98 14.10 2.14
N ASP A 43 14.59 14.59 1.07
CA ASP A 43 15.73 15.50 1.17
C ASP A 43 15.38 16.76 1.96
N ARG A 44 14.21 17.36 1.67
CA ARG A 44 13.71 18.53 2.39
C ARG A 44 13.49 18.24 3.88
N LEU A 45 12.89 17.12 4.22
CA LEU A 45 12.70 16.71 5.62
C LEU A 45 14.05 16.57 6.35
N GLN A 46 15.05 15.97 5.70
CA GLN A 46 16.40 15.84 6.26
C GLN A 46 17.07 17.20 6.47
N GLN A 47 16.95 18.13 5.52
CA GLN A 47 17.49 19.49 5.65
C GLN A 47 16.83 20.26 6.80
N VAL A 48 15.50 20.15 6.95
CA VAL A 48 14.78 20.79 8.05
C VAL A 48 15.24 20.23 9.39
N ALA A 49 15.33 18.91 9.55
CA ALA A 49 15.82 18.28 10.78
C ALA A 49 17.26 18.68 11.12
N ALA A 50 18.14 18.76 10.12
CA ALA A 50 19.52 19.22 10.29
C ALA A 50 19.59 20.70 10.68
N GLY A 51 18.75 21.56 10.10
CA GLY A 51 18.72 22.99 10.38
C GLY A 51 18.11 23.35 11.74
N THR A 52 17.15 22.58 12.24
CA THR A 52 16.51 22.82 13.55
C THR A 52 17.20 22.09 14.70
N GLY A 53 18.02 21.08 14.41
CA GLY A 53 18.57 20.17 15.41
C GLY A 53 17.52 19.25 16.06
N GLN A 54 16.27 19.28 15.60
CA GLN A 54 15.20 18.44 16.12
C GLN A 54 15.15 17.14 15.32
N GLN A 55 15.48 16.03 15.98
CA GLN A 55 15.30 14.70 15.41
C GLN A 55 13.84 14.28 15.55
N PRO A 56 13.22 13.73 14.50
CA PRO A 56 11.88 13.15 14.62
C PRO A 56 11.93 11.94 15.55
N PRO A 57 10.83 11.62 16.25
CA PRO A 57 10.76 10.40 17.06
C PRO A 57 10.96 9.16 16.19
N GLU A 58 11.56 8.11 16.75
CA GLU A 58 11.80 6.85 16.02
C GLU A 58 10.50 6.21 15.52
N TYR A 59 9.42 6.32 16.30
CA TYR A 59 8.08 5.89 15.96
C TYR A 59 7.09 7.03 16.12
N SER A 60 6.12 7.08 15.21
CA SER A 60 5.05 8.09 15.20
C SER A 60 3.95 7.84 16.22
N LEU A 61 3.93 6.66 16.85
CA LEU A 61 2.88 6.24 17.79
C LEU A 61 3.44 5.39 18.93
N ASP A 62 2.69 5.36 20.03
CA ASP A 62 2.96 4.51 21.19
C ASP A 62 2.20 3.18 21.04
N ALA A 63 2.94 2.11 20.74
CA ALA A 63 2.39 0.78 20.50
C ALA A 63 1.57 0.26 21.68
N SER A 64 1.96 0.57 22.92
CA SER A 64 1.28 0.08 24.13
C SER A 64 -0.17 0.54 24.25
N ARG A 65 -0.54 1.58 23.50
CA ARG A 65 -1.89 2.15 23.48
C ARG A 65 -2.72 1.57 22.34
N GLU A 66 -2.14 0.79 21.44
CA GLU A 66 -2.81 0.31 20.23
C GLU A 66 -3.34 -1.11 20.41
N GLU A 67 -4.39 -1.42 19.66
CA GLU A 67 -5.07 -2.71 19.70
C GLU A 67 -5.32 -3.22 18.28
N LEU A 68 -5.38 -4.54 18.15
CA LEU A 68 -5.65 -5.25 16.91
C LEU A 68 -6.90 -6.12 17.09
N GLU A 69 -7.79 -6.11 16.09
CA GLU A 69 -8.77 -7.18 15.92
C GLU A 69 -8.10 -8.34 15.17
N LEU A 70 -8.00 -9.50 15.82
CA LEU A 70 -7.27 -10.67 15.33
C LEU A 70 -8.22 -11.86 15.22
N PHE A 71 -8.29 -12.45 14.03
CA PHE A 71 -8.90 -13.74 13.77
C PHE A 71 -7.83 -14.73 13.31
N VAL A 72 -7.75 -15.87 14.01
CA VAL A 72 -6.82 -16.96 13.69
C VAL A 72 -7.65 -18.21 13.39
N PRO A 73 -7.63 -18.75 12.17
CA PRO A 73 -8.36 -19.97 11.86
C PRO A 73 -7.65 -21.20 12.43
N PRO A 74 -8.30 -22.39 12.40
CA PRO A 74 -7.61 -23.66 12.58
C PRO A 74 -6.36 -23.75 11.67
N ALA A 75 -5.33 -24.46 12.15
CA ALA A 75 -4.09 -24.58 11.39
C ALA A 75 -4.34 -25.23 10.01
N PRO A 76 -3.79 -24.65 8.92
CA PRO A 76 -3.89 -25.26 7.60
C PRO A 76 -3.06 -26.56 7.54
N PRO A 77 -3.34 -27.45 6.56
CA PRO A 77 -2.67 -28.75 6.46
C PRO A 77 -1.14 -28.70 6.34
N ASP A 78 -0.60 -27.66 5.71
CA ASP A 78 0.83 -27.41 5.57
C ASP A 78 1.46 -26.70 6.78
N GLY A 79 0.64 -26.34 7.78
CA GLY A 79 1.04 -25.62 8.97
C GLY A 79 1.43 -24.16 8.75
N ARG A 80 1.24 -23.58 7.56
CA ARG A 80 1.62 -22.20 7.23
C ARG A 80 0.41 -21.35 6.83
N TYR A 81 0.17 -20.29 7.58
CA TYR A 81 -0.95 -19.39 7.35
C TYR A 81 -0.67 -18.41 6.21
N GLY A 82 -1.70 -18.12 5.42
CA GLY A 82 -1.78 -16.84 4.73
C GLY A 82 -2.08 -15.71 5.73
N LEU A 83 -1.78 -14.47 5.36
CA LEU A 83 -2.06 -13.29 6.18
C LEU A 83 -2.78 -12.22 5.36
N LEU A 84 -3.91 -11.76 5.89
CA LEU A 84 -4.62 -10.58 5.41
C LEU A 84 -4.61 -9.50 6.51
N VAL A 85 -3.77 -8.49 6.35
CA VAL A 85 -3.86 -7.26 7.15
C VAL A 85 -4.97 -6.40 6.54
N PHE A 86 -5.97 -5.96 7.29
CA PHE A 86 -7.10 -5.22 6.72
C PHE A 86 -7.28 -3.85 7.36
N VAL A 87 -7.28 -2.78 6.57
CA VAL A 87 -7.46 -1.40 7.06
C VAL A 87 -8.92 -0.97 6.92
N MET A 88 -9.57 -0.70 8.05
CA MET A 88 -10.95 -0.20 8.08
C MET A 88 -11.03 1.32 7.88
N PRO A 89 -12.12 1.84 7.29
CA PRO A 89 -12.32 3.29 7.16
C PRO A 89 -12.87 3.95 8.43
N ALA A 90 -13.33 3.18 9.41
CA ALA A 90 -13.90 3.69 10.66
C ALA A 90 -13.50 2.81 11.85
N GLN A 91 -13.40 3.41 13.04
CA GLN A 91 -12.90 2.75 14.25
C GLN A 91 -13.85 1.68 14.82
N SER A 92 -15.15 1.79 14.50
CA SER A 92 -16.22 0.90 14.98
C SER A 92 -16.51 -0.27 14.05
N LEU A 93 -15.95 -0.28 12.84
CA LEU A 93 -16.16 -1.38 11.91
C LEU A 93 -15.29 -2.57 12.30
N GLN A 94 -15.93 -3.73 12.37
CA GLN A 94 -15.33 -5.01 12.69
C GLN A 94 -15.33 -5.91 11.46
N MET A 95 -14.55 -6.99 11.52
CA MET A 95 -14.61 -8.06 10.53
C MET A 95 -16.05 -8.60 10.41
N PRO A 96 -16.64 -8.66 9.21
CA PRO A 96 -17.96 -9.27 9.03
C PRO A 96 -17.98 -10.74 9.49
N ASP A 97 -19.05 -11.14 10.18
CA ASP A 97 -19.18 -12.49 10.74
C ASP A 97 -19.05 -13.60 9.69
N ASP A 98 -19.57 -13.35 8.50
CA ASP A 98 -19.59 -14.29 7.38
C ASP A 98 -18.24 -14.38 6.65
N TRP A 99 -17.23 -13.60 7.05
CA TRP A 99 -15.85 -13.73 6.56
C TRP A 99 -15.06 -14.83 7.25
N ARG A 100 -15.49 -15.26 8.45
CA ARG A 100 -14.80 -16.28 9.26
C ARG A 100 -14.60 -17.58 8.48
N GLN A 101 -15.65 -18.08 7.83
CA GLN A 101 -15.58 -19.36 7.12
C GLN A 101 -14.67 -19.29 5.88
N PRO A 102 -14.80 -18.30 4.96
CA PRO A 102 -13.85 -18.13 3.86
C PRO A 102 -12.39 -18.00 4.28
N LEU A 103 -12.11 -17.26 5.37
CA LEU A 103 -10.76 -17.12 5.90
C LEU A 103 -10.24 -18.45 6.46
N ALA A 104 -11.08 -19.20 7.17
CA ALA A 104 -10.74 -20.52 7.68
C ALA A 104 -10.48 -21.52 6.56
N ASP A 105 -11.36 -21.60 5.57
CA ASP A 105 -11.23 -22.51 4.42
C ASP A 105 -9.96 -22.21 3.62
N ALA A 106 -9.58 -20.94 3.51
CA ALA A 106 -8.35 -20.52 2.83
C ALA A 106 -7.10 -20.58 3.72
N GLY A 107 -7.22 -20.83 5.03
CA GLY A 107 -6.09 -20.83 5.96
C GLY A 107 -5.45 -19.45 6.17
N PHE A 108 -6.25 -18.38 6.18
CA PHE A 108 -5.78 -16.99 6.36
C PHE A 108 -6.03 -16.47 7.78
N ILE A 109 -4.96 -15.96 8.41
CA ILE A 109 -5.09 -15.07 9.56
C ILE A 109 -5.56 -13.72 9.05
N TYR A 110 -6.56 -13.15 9.72
CA TYR A 110 -6.99 -11.77 9.52
C TYR A 110 -6.55 -10.93 10.71
N VAL A 111 -5.99 -9.76 10.42
CA VAL A 111 -5.66 -8.78 11.46
C VAL A 111 -6.03 -7.38 10.99
N SER A 112 -6.73 -6.62 11.83
CA SER A 112 -7.06 -5.22 11.55
C SER A 112 -6.61 -4.32 12.69
N PRO A 113 -5.83 -3.26 12.42
CA PRO A 113 -5.53 -2.28 13.44
C PRO A 113 -6.75 -1.46 13.80
N ARG A 114 -7.01 -1.30 15.09
CA ARG A 114 -8.02 -0.36 15.59
C ARG A 114 -7.50 1.06 15.53
N ARG A 115 -8.42 2.05 15.61
CA ARG A 115 -8.09 3.49 15.58
C ARG A 115 -7.26 3.91 14.36
N ALA A 116 -7.53 3.29 13.21
CA ALA A 116 -6.92 3.58 11.91
C ALA A 116 -7.97 4.07 10.88
N GLY A 117 -9.01 4.75 11.37
CA GLY A 117 -10.12 5.28 10.56
C GLY A 117 -9.71 6.47 9.66
N ASN A 118 -10.68 6.96 8.87
CA ASN A 118 -10.46 8.05 7.91
C ASN A 118 -10.12 9.41 8.55
N ASP A 119 -10.43 9.57 9.83
CA ASP A 119 -10.13 10.73 10.66
C ASP A 119 -8.67 10.77 11.15
N GLN A 120 -7.85 9.77 10.79
CA GLN A 120 -6.50 9.58 11.30
C GLN A 120 -5.43 9.89 10.26
N ALA A 121 -4.23 10.25 10.73
CA ALA A 121 -3.07 10.54 9.89
C ALA A 121 -2.70 9.37 8.97
N VAL A 122 -2.53 9.66 7.68
CA VAL A 122 -2.38 8.64 6.62
C VAL A 122 -1.12 7.79 6.82
N ILE A 123 0.05 8.43 6.89
CA ILE A 123 1.34 7.72 6.90
C ILE A 123 1.69 7.32 8.33
N GLU A 124 1.69 8.31 9.22
CA GLU A 124 2.14 8.23 10.62
C GLU A 124 1.27 7.29 11.46
N ARG A 125 0.04 7.01 11.02
CA ARG A 125 -0.88 6.18 11.80
C ARG A 125 -1.46 5.04 10.99
N ARG A 126 -2.14 5.30 9.88
CA ARG A 126 -2.89 4.25 9.18
C ARG A 126 -1.97 3.23 8.50
N ILE A 127 -0.97 3.70 7.74
CA ILE A 127 0.06 2.83 7.14
C ILE A 127 0.94 2.21 8.23
N ALA A 128 1.43 3.01 9.18
CA ALA A 128 2.24 2.52 10.29
C ALA A 128 1.58 1.36 11.06
N LEU A 129 0.30 1.51 11.43
CA LEU A 129 -0.44 0.48 12.16
C LEU A 129 -0.68 -0.79 11.34
N ALA A 130 -0.87 -0.68 10.02
CA ALA A 130 -0.97 -1.86 9.15
C ALA A 130 0.35 -2.66 9.15
N VAL A 131 1.49 -1.98 9.11
CA VAL A 131 2.83 -2.59 9.16
C VAL A 131 3.13 -3.18 10.55
N HIS A 132 2.70 -2.50 11.62
CA HIS A 132 2.76 -3.06 12.98
C HIS A 132 1.90 -4.32 13.12
N ALA A 133 0.68 -4.33 12.56
CA ALA A 133 -0.20 -5.49 12.59
C ALA A 133 0.41 -6.70 11.85
N TYR A 134 1.03 -6.46 10.68
CA TYR A 134 1.82 -7.48 9.99
C TYR A 134 2.92 -8.06 10.91
N ALA A 135 3.75 -7.21 11.50
CA ALA A 135 4.88 -7.66 12.32
C ALA A 135 4.42 -8.42 13.57
N TYR A 136 3.32 -7.98 14.19
CA TYR A 136 2.71 -8.65 15.33
C TYR A 136 2.36 -10.11 15.01
N VAL A 137 1.70 -10.33 13.87
CA VAL A 137 1.29 -11.67 13.44
C VAL A 137 2.49 -12.49 12.96
N ASN A 138 3.36 -11.90 12.14
CA ASN A 138 4.53 -12.59 11.57
C ASN A 138 5.51 -13.06 12.65
N GLY A 139 5.61 -12.36 13.78
CA GLY A 139 6.43 -12.79 14.92
C GLY A 139 5.82 -13.90 15.79
N ARG A 140 4.56 -14.29 15.56
CA ARG A 140 3.80 -15.22 16.44
C ARG A 140 3.29 -16.46 15.73
N TYR A 141 3.10 -16.41 14.42
CA TYR A 141 2.51 -17.50 13.65
C TYR A 141 3.43 -17.87 12.47
N PRO A 142 3.43 -19.15 12.05
CA PRO A 142 4.14 -19.57 10.84
C PRO A 142 3.42 -19.01 9.61
N ILE A 143 3.90 -17.88 9.09
CA ILE A 143 3.33 -17.25 7.89
C ILE A 143 4.03 -17.76 6.62
N ASP A 144 3.25 -18.03 5.59
CA ASP A 144 3.76 -18.21 4.23
C ASP A 144 4.05 -16.82 3.61
N PRO A 145 5.32 -16.46 3.35
CA PRO A 145 5.69 -15.15 2.80
C PRO A 145 5.10 -14.90 1.40
N GLU A 146 4.72 -15.94 0.65
CA GLU A 146 4.08 -15.79 -0.65
C GLU A 146 2.55 -15.58 -0.54
N ARG A 147 1.98 -15.60 0.68
CA ARG A 147 0.54 -15.44 0.95
C ARG A 147 0.27 -14.31 1.96
N VAL A 148 1.06 -13.24 1.91
CA VAL A 148 0.88 -12.04 2.74
C VAL A 148 0.28 -10.90 1.92
N PHE A 149 -0.90 -10.44 2.29
CA PHE A 149 -1.64 -9.39 1.59
C PHE A 149 -2.15 -8.32 2.56
N VAL A 150 -2.35 -7.12 2.02
CA VAL A 150 -3.03 -6.03 2.73
C VAL A 150 -4.34 -5.68 2.04
N GLY A 151 -5.45 -5.74 2.74
CA GLY A 151 -6.77 -5.34 2.26
C GLY A 151 -7.22 -4.04 2.89
N GLY A 152 -8.26 -3.43 2.33
CA GLY A 152 -8.95 -2.35 3.02
C GLY A 152 -10.25 -1.97 2.35
N PHE A 153 -11.03 -1.16 3.05
CA PHE A 153 -12.32 -0.66 2.56
C PHE A 153 -12.36 0.86 2.46
N SER A 154 -12.80 1.38 1.32
CA SER A 154 -12.97 2.81 1.05
C SER A 154 -11.66 3.59 1.24
N GLY A 155 -11.59 4.50 2.22
CA GLY A 155 -10.33 5.15 2.59
C GLY A 155 -9.26 4.15 3.03
N GLY A 156 -9.64 3.07 3.73
CA GLY A 156 -8.74 1.99 4.09
C GLY A 156 -8.22 1.19 2.89
N SER A 157 -9.00 1.08 1.82
CA SER A 157 -8.56 0.43 0.57
C SER A 157 -7.43 1.23 -0.10
N ARG A 158 -7.53 2.56 -0.05
CA ARG A 158 -6.46 3.47 -0.51
C ARG A 158 -5.19 3.28 0.31
N MET A 159 -5.31 3.13 1.63
CA MET A 159 -4.18 2.83 2.52
C MET A 159 -3.58 1.46 2.22
N ALA A 160 -4.40 0.45 1.96
CA ALA A 160 -3.95 -0.89 1.61
C ALA A 160 -3.13 -0.88 0.31
N GLN A 161 -3.61 -0.18 -0.73
CA GLN A 161 -2.84 -0.03 -1.96
C GLN A 161 -1.51 0.68 -1.72
N TRP A 162 -1.50 1.80 -0.96
CA TRP A 162 -0.27 2.51 -0.65
C TRP A 162 0.70 1.60 0.13
N THR A 163 0.19 0.87 1.11
CA THR A 163 1.00 -0.05 1.94
C THR A 163 1.62 -1.15 1.09
N ALA A 164 0.86 -1.76 0.17
CA ALA A 164 1.39 -2.77 -0.75
C ALA A 164 2.43 -2.19 -1.73
N MET A 165 2.24 -0.94 -2.16
CA MET A 165 3.25 -0.23 -2.97
C MET A 165 4.52 0.04 -2.17
N ALA A 166 4.40 0.49 -0.92
CA ALA A 166 5.53 0.89 -0.07
C ALA A 166 6.31 -0.31 0.51
N TYR A 167 5.65 -1.46 0.69
CA TYR A 167 6.21 -2.67 1.28
C TYR A 167 6.01 -3.92 0.40
N PRO A 168 6.45 -3.93 -0.86
CA PRO A 168 6.28 -5.07 -1.78
C PRO A 168 7.24 -6.24 -1.46
N ASP A 169 8.21 -5.99 -0.57
CA ASP A 169 9.06 -6.96 0.12
C ASP A 169 8.34 -7.70 1.26
N VAL A 170 7.19 -7.18 1.70
CA VAL A 170 6.34 -7.79 2.73
C VAL A 170 5.02 -8.31 2.14
N PHE A 171 4.30 -7.43 1.43
CA PHE A 171 2.97 -7.74 0.90
C PHE A 171 3.08 -8.12 -0.57
N ARG A 172 2.61 -9.33 -0.90
CA ARG A 172 2.51 -9.82 -2.29
C ARG A 172 1.40 -9.14 -3.08
N GLY A 173 0.60 -8.27 -2.44
CA GLY A 173 -0.50 -7.60 -3.11
C GLY A 173 -1.50 -6.96 -2.17
N ALA A 174 -2.59 -6.46 -2.75
CA ALA A 174 -3.68 -5.87 -2.00
C ALA A 174 -5.09 -6.21 -2.50
N MET A 175 -6.01 -6.31 -1.53
CA MET A 175 -7.45 -6.39 -1.75
C MET A 175 -8.06 -4.99 -1.64
N LEU A 176 -8.62 -4.50 -2.75
CA LEU A 176 -9.08 -3.12 -2.85
C LEU A 176 -10.62 -3.07 -2.88
N VAL A 177 -11.26 -2.79 -1.74
CA VAL A 177 -12.72 -2.76 -1.62
C VAL A 177 -13.23 -1.31 -1.61
N GLY A 178 -14.17 -0.97 -2.49
CA GLY A 178 -14.83 0.33 -2.47
C GLY A 178 -13.88 1.48 -2.84
N GLY A 179 -13.00 1.26 -3.82
CA GLY A 179 -12.11 2.28 -4.37
C GLY A 179 -10.63 1.96 -4.22
N SER A 180 -9.82 2.72 -4.95
CA SER A 180 -8.37 2.55 -5.03
C SER A 180 -7.64 3.90 -4.91
N LEU A 181 -6.34 3.83 -4.67
CA LEU A 181 -5.46 4.98 -4.55
C LEU A 181 -4.97 5.40 -5.93
N GLN A 182 -5.07 6.70 -6.25
CA GLN A 182 -4.58 7.24 -7.52
C GLN A 182 -3.12 7.67 -7.36
N ILE A 183 -2.20 7.06 -8.12
CA ILE A 183 -0.78 7.47 -8.15
C ILE A 183 -0.68 8.82 -8.88
N GLY A 184 0.16 9.72 -8.35
CA GLY A 184 0.38 11.07 -8.89
C GLY A 184 -0.67 12.10 -8.47
N GLU A 185 -1.49 11.77 -7.48
CA GLU A 185 -2.38 12.71 -6.80
C GLU A 185 -2.10 12.67 -5.29
N TYR A 186 -2.34 13.78 -4.59
CA TYR A 186 -2.22 13.86 -3.13
C TYR A 186 -0.87 13.36 -2.57
N GLU A 187 0.23 13.68 -3.27
CA GLU A 187 1.61 13.28 -2.91
C GLU A 187 1.83 11.75 -2.88
N VAL A 188 0.93 10.97 -3.46
CA VAL A 188 1.08 9.53 -3.62
C VAL A 188 2.08 9.25 -4.73
N VAL A 189 3.27 8.82 -4.32
CA VAL A 189 4.38 8.50 -5.22
C VAL A 189 4.79 7.03 -5.10
N LEU A 190 5.50 6.55 -6.13
CA LEU A 190 6.15 5.23 -6.04
C LEU A 190 7.29 5.25 -5.01
N PRO A 191 7.52 4.12 -4.31
CA PRO A 191 8.61 3.99 -3.34
C PRO A 191 9.99 4.03 -4.04
N PRO A 192 11.11 3.91 -3.31
CA PRO A 192 12.44 3.73 -3.89
C PRO A 192 12.48 2.70 -5.01
N ARG A 193 13.36 2.92 -5.99
CA ARG A 193 13.37 2.22 -7.27
C ARG A 193 13.32 0.70 -7.15
N ASP A 194 14.10 0.12 -6.27
CA ASP A 194 14.15 -1.31 -5.97
C ASP A 194 12.76 -1.86 -5.57
N LEU A 195 12.14 -1.21 -4.59
CA LEU A 195 10.79 -1.56 -4.13
C LEU A 195 9.74 -1.29 -5.22
N ALA A 196 9.84 -0.18 -5.95
CA ALA A 196 8.89 0.14 -7.01
C ALA A 196 8.92 -0.93 -8.10
N LEU A 197 10.10 -1.36 -8.56
CA LEU A 197 10.23 -2.43 -9.54
C LEU A 197 9.73 -3.77 -9.01
N GLN A 198 9.96 -4.07 -7.72
CA GLN A 198 9.41 -5.26 -7.09
C GLN A 198 7.87 -5.24 -7.06
N PHE A 199 7.26 -4.11 -6.70
CA PHE A 199 5.81 -3.93 -6.75
C PHE A 199 5.27 -4.14 -8.17
N LEU A 200 5.88 -3.48 -9.16
CA LEU A 200 5.43 -3.50 -10.55
C LEU A 200 5.50 -4.89 -11.19
N SER A 201 6.47 -5.71 -10.79
CA SER A 201 6.72 -7.04 -11.39
C SER A 201 6.09 -8.19 -10.63
N ARG A 202 5.88 -8.08 -9.31
CA ARG A 202 5.53 -9.24 -8.46
C ARG A 202 4.24 -9.09 -7.67
N SER A 203 3.65 -7.89 -7.59
CA SER A 203 2.47 -7.67 -6.74
C SER A 203 1.15 -7.94 -7.47
N ARG A 204 0.15 -8.40 -6.72
CA ARG A 204 -1.23 -8.62 -7.19
C ARG A 204 -2.18 -7.58 -6.59
N LEU A 205 -2.91 -6.81 -7.41
CA LEU A 205 -4.02 -5.98 -6.95
C LEU A 205 -5.36 -6.58 -7.36
N VAL A 206 -6.22 -6.89 -6.39
CA VAL A 206 -7.58 -7.37 -6.65
C VAL A 206 -8.58 -6.26 -6.38
N PHE A 207 -9.18 -5.72 -7.43
CA PHE A 207 -10.23 -4.70 -7.33
C PHE A 207 -11.58 -5.38 -7.04
N ALA A 208 -12.11 -5.13 -5.85
CA ALA A 208 -13.32 -5.75 -5.32
C ALA A 208 -14.43 -4.72 -5.00
N THR A 209 -14.47 -3.63 -5.75
CA THR A 209 -15.52 -2.60 -5.65
C THR A 209 -16.88 -3.12 -6.10
N GLY A 210 -17.93 -2.73 -5.37
CA GLY A 210 -19.32 -3.06 -5.68
C GLY A 210 -19.76 -2.65 -7.08
N SER A 211 -20.58 -3.47 -7.74
CA SER A 211 -21.07 -3.17 -9.09
C SER A 211 -21.97 -1.93 -9.15
N GLU A 212 -22.56 -1.52 -8.03
CA GLU A 212 -23.43 -0.36 -7.90
C GLU A 212 -22.70 0.87 -7.33
N ASP A 213 -21.41 0.74 -6.96
CA ASP A 213 -20.54 1.84 -6.54
C ASP A 213 -19.87 2.50 -7.75
N ALA A 214 -20.67 3.24 -8.53
CA ALA A 214 -20.23 3.82 -9.79
C ALA A 214 -19.06 4.82 -9.62
N LEU A 215 -19.04 5.57 -8.51
CA LEU A 215 -17.99 6.56 -8.22
C LEU A 215 -16.63 5.87 -8.04
N ASN A 216 -16.53 4.93 -7.10
CA ASN A 216 -15.27 4.24 -6.85
C ASN A 216 -14.91 3.28 -8.00
N GLY A 217 -15.90 2.68 -8.66
CA GLY A 217 -15.67 1.90 -9.88
C GLY A 217 -15.06 2.75 -11.01
N GLY A 218 -15.37 4.05 -11.07
CA GLY A 218 -14.73 5.03 -11.94
C GLY A 218 -13.28 5.32 -11.57
N ILE A 219 -13.00 5.51 -10.27
CA ILE A 219 -11.64 5.68 -9.73
C ILE A 219 -10.79 4.46 -10.08
N ASP A 220 -11.29 3.25 -9.82
CA ASP A 220 -10.59 1.99 -10.13
C ASP A 220 -10.24 1.85 -11.62
N ARG A 221 -11.12 2.29 -12.52
CA ARG A 221 -10.84 2.30 -13.95
C ARG A 221 -9.70 3.25 -14.31
N ARG A 222 -9.65 4.44 -13.71
CA ARG A 222 -8.59 5.43 -13.97
C ARG A 222 -7.25 4.95 -13.39
N ASN A 223 -7.26 4.48 -12.14
CA ASN A 223 -6.05 4.02 -11.48
C ASN A 223 -5.42 2.83 -12.24
N ARG A 224 -6.21 1.87 -12.72
CA ARG A 224 -5.67 0.78 -13.56
C ARG A 224 -4.95 1.26 -14.82
N LYS A 225 -5.46 2.32 -15.48
CA LYS A 225 -4.77 2.89 -16.65
C LYS A 225 -3.43 3.51 -16.26
N VAL A 226 -3.36 4.17 -15.11
CA VAL A 226 -2.11 4.74 -14.59
C VAL A 226 -1.12 3.64 -14.22
N LEU A 227 -1.56 2.61 -13.49
CA LEU A 227 -0.75 1.43 -13.19
C LEU A 227 -0.21 0.76 -14.46
N GLN A 228 -1.04 0.53 -15.47
CA GLN A 228 -0.61 -0.03 -16.76
C GLN A 228 0.44 0.86 -17.45
N SER A 229 0.28 2.18 -17.40
CA SER A 229 1.25 3.12 -17.96
C SER A 229 2.60 3.14 -17.23
N LEU A 230 2.63 2.57 -16.03
CA LEU A 230 3.81 2.38 -15.18
C LEU A 230 4.33 0.94 -15.23
N CYS A 231 3.95 0.14 -16.24
CA CYS A 231 4.35 -1.25 -16.41
C CYS A 231 3.73 -2.26 -15.42
N PHE A 232 2.72 -1.87 -14.64
CA PHE A 232 2.04 -2.78 -13.73
C PHE A 232 1.02 -3.67 -14.49
N GLY A 233 1.23 -4.98 -14.47
CA GLY A 233 0.34 -5.97 -15.09
C GLY A 233 -0.46 -6.83 -14.10
N GLY A 234 -0.05 -6.89 -12.84
CA GLY A 234 -0.58 -7.81 -11.85
C GLY A 234 -1.91 -7.39 -11.22
N TYR A 235 -2.97 -7.12 -11.98
CA TYR A 235 -4.29 -6.87 -11.40
C TYR A 235 -5.37 -7.84 -11.89
N SER A 236 -6.37 -8.07 -11.06
CA SER A 236 -7.64 -8.70 -11.43
C SER A 236 -8.83 -7.89 -10.89
N ARG A 237 -10.03 -8.22 -11.36
CA ARG A 237 -11.27 -7.59 -10.91
C ARG A 237 -12.23 -8.66 -10.44
N GLU A 238 -12.61 -8.59 -9.17
CA GLU A 238 -13.59 -9.48 -8.57
C GLU A 238 -14.88 -8.72 -8.33
N ALA A 239 -15.79 -8.82 -9.31
CA ALA A 239 -17.06 -8.13 -9.25
C ALA A 239 -17.89 -8.57 -8.04
N GLN A 240 -18.31 -7.58 -7.25
CA GLN A 240 -19.25 -7.77 -6.15
C GLN A 240 -20.64 -7.34 -6.65
N LEU A 241 -21.37 -8.29 -7.24
CA LEU A 241 -22.66 -8.03 -7.89
C LEU A 241 -23.71 -7.57 -6.89
N ARG A 242 -24.50 -6.56 -7.27
CA ARG A 242 -25.57 -5.96 -6.46
C ARG A 242 -25.08 -5.43 -5.11
N LEU A 243 -23.86 -4.90 -5.11
CA LEU A 243 -23.23 -4.28 -3.95
C LEU A 243 -22.96 -2.81 -4.27
N GLY A 244 -23.40 -1.91 -3.39
CA GLY A 244 -23.02 -0.49 -3.40
C GLY A 244 -21.65 -0.28 -2.78
N HIS A 245 -21.48 0.83 -2.05
CA HIS A 245 -20.24 1.16 -1.34
C HIS A 245 -20.16 0.43 0.01
N TRP A 246 -19.91 -0.88 -0.03
CA TRP A 246 -19.83 -1.71 1.18
C TRP A 246 -18.83 -2.85 1.05
N LEU A 247 -18.62 -3.59 2.15
CA LEU A 247 -17.80 -4.80 2.19
C LEU A 247 -18.46 -5.95 1.42
N PRO A 248 -17.68 -6.81 0.74
CA PRO A 248 -18.21 -8.02 0.13
C PRO A 248 -18.78 -8.98 1.18
N SER A 249 -19.74 -9.81 0.78
CA SER A 249 -20.17 -10.96 1.60
C SER A 249 -19.06 -12.00 1.70
N GLY A 250 -19.20 -13.00 2.57
CA GLY A 250 -18.27 -14.13 2.71
C GLY A 250 -17.97 -14.83 1.37
N LYS A 251 -19.00 -15.06 0.54
CA LYS A 251 -18.80 -15.62 -0.81
C LYS A 251 -18.03 -14.67 -1.73
N GLY A 252 -18.22 -13.36 -1.56
CA GLY A 252 -17.45 -12.33 -2.26
C GLY A 252 -15.98 -12.34 -1.85
N LEU A 253 -15.71 -12.39 -0.55
CA LEU A 253 -14.37 -12.52 0.01
C LEU A 253 -13.67 -13.79 -0.48
N ALA A 254 -14.35 -14.94 -0.49
CA ALA A 254 -13.77 -16.20 -0.95
C ALA A 254 -13.19 -16.09 -2.37
N ARG A 255 -13.92 -15.43 -3.29
CA ARG A 255 -13.43 -15.17 -4.66
C ARG A 255 -12.23 -14.23 -4.68
N VAL A 256 -12.24 -13.19 -3.84
CA VAL A 256 -11.11 -12.26 -3.71
C VAL A 256 -9.86 -12.96 -3.17
N LEU A 257 -10.00 -13.80 -2.14
CA LEU A 257 -8.89 -14.60 -1.59
C LEU A 257 -8.32 -15.56 -2.63
N GLN A 258 -9.17 -16.18 -3.45
CA GLN A 258 -8.72 -17.00 -4.56
C GLN A 258 -7.91 -16.17 -5.57
N ALA A 259 -8.43 -15.02 -6.01
CA ALA A 259 -7.78 -14.15 -6.97
C ALA A 259 -6.45 -13.55 -6.47
N LEU A 260 -6.32 -13.30 -5.17
CA LEU A 260 -5.07 -12.84 -4.54
C LEU A 260 -3.96 -13.89 -4.64
N GLN A 261 -4.32 -15.17 -4.52
CA GLN A 261 -3.38 -16.29 -4.50
C GLN A 261 -2.98 -16.78 -5.89
N GLU A 262 -3.59 -16.23 -6.95
CA GLU A 262 -3.18 -16.56 -8.31
C GLU A 262 -1.75 -16.05 -8.58
N PRO A 263 -0.87 -16.90 -9.15
CA PRO A 263 0.48 -16.49 -9.53
C PRO A 263 0.43 -15.26 -10.44
N VAL A 264 1.28 -14.27 -10.18
CA VAL A 264 1.50 -13.15 -11.13
C VAL A 264 2.44 -13.67 -12.23
N PRO A 265 1.97 -13.83 -13.48
CA PRO A 265 2.84 -14.33 -14.54
C PRO A 265 3.94 -13.31 -14.84
N ALA A 266 5.14 -13.79 -15.14
CA ALA A 266 6.20 -12.92 -15.65
C ALA A 266 5.77 -12.31 -17.00
N ASP A 267 5.79 -10.98 -17.11
CA ASP A 267 5.58 -10.30 -18.41
C ASP A 267 6.93 -10.18 -19.12
N PRO A 268 7.14 -10.86 -20.27
CA PRO A 268 8.39 -10.79 -21.02
C PRO A 268 8.70 -9.37 -21.54
N ARG A 269 7.72 -8.47 -21.55
CA ARG A 269 7.88 -7.07 -21.96
C ARG A 269 8.24 -6.14 -20.80
N PHE A 270 8.26 -6.62 -19.56
CA PHE A 270 8.49 -5.80 -18.37
C PHE A 270 9.80 -5.00 -18.47
N GLU A 271 10.91 -5.67 -18.79
CA GLU A 271 12.24 -5.06 -18.98
C GLU A 271 12.22 -3.93 -20.04
N ALA A 272 11.57 -4.17 -21.18
CA ALA A 272 11.45 -3.17 -22.24
C ALA A 272 10.59 -1.98 -21.80
N CYS A 273 9.51 -2.23 -21.05
CA CYS A 273 8.66 -1.19 -20.50
C CYS A 273 9.43 -0.32 -19.49
N VAL A 274 10.19 -0.93 -18.57
CA VAL A 274 11.01 -0.22 -17.58
C VAL A 274 12.06 0.66 -18.26
N ARG A 275 12.72 0.19 -19.32
CA ARG A 275 13.63 1.03 -20.11
C ARG A 275 12.92 2.25 -20.70
N GLY A 276 11.71 2.07 -21.22
CA GLY A 276 10.90 3.19 -21.72
C GLY A 276 10.54 4.21 -20.63
N LEU A 277 10.30 3.77 -19.40
CA LEU A 277 10.11 4.68 -18.26
C LEU A 277 11.40 5.45 -17.93
N ASP A 278 12.55 4.78 -17.94
CA ASP A 278 13.85 5.41 -17.66
C ASP A 278 14.19 6.48 -18.70
N GLU A 279 13.91 6.21 -19.98
CA GLU A 279 14.07 7.19 -21.06
C GLU A 279 13.14 8.40 -20.88
N ASP A 280 11.88 8.19 -20.48
CA ASP A 280 10.95 9.31 -20.22
C ASP A 280 11.36 10.15 -19.01
N ILE A 281 11.82 9.51 -17.94
CA ILE A 281 12.38 10.21 -16.78
C ILE A 281 13.60 11.04 -17.21
N GLY A 282 14.51 10.46 -18.00
CA GLY A 282 15.69 11.16 -18.51
C GLY A 282 15.34 12.41 -19.31
N ARG A 283 14.37 12.30 -20.24
CA ARG A 283 13.90 13.45 -21.03
C ARG A 283 13.32 14.56 -20.14
N ARG A 284 12.48 14.20 -19.17
CA ARG A 284 11.86 15.19 -18.26
C ARG A 284 12.86 15.90 -17.37
N LEU A 285 13.88 15.20 -16.90
CA LEU A 285 14.97 15.82 -16.13
C LEU A 285 15.77 16.79 -17.01
N ALA A 286 16.05 16.45 -18.26
CA ALA A 286 16.70 17.35 -19.21
C ALA A 286 15.84 18.60 -19.51
N ASP A 287 14.51 18.45 -19.60
CA ASP A 287 13.60 19.60 -19.76
C ASP A 287 13.64 20.54 -18.54
N VAL A 288 13.74 19.99 -17.32
CA VAL A 288 13.91 20.78 -16.08
C VAL A 288 15.24 21.55 -16.14
N GLU A 289 16.33 20.89 -16.52
CA GLU A 289 17.64 21.54 -16.65
C GLU A 289 17.64 22.65 -17.71
N ALA A 290 16.95 22.46 -18.83
CA ALA A 290 16.81 23.48 -19.87
C ALA A 290 16.03 24.70 -19.37
N LEU A 291 14.96 24.50 -18.58
CA LEU A 291 14.23 25.60 -17.93
C LEU A 291 15.12 26.37 -16.95
N MET A 292 15.92 25.66 -16.14
CA MET A 292 16.87 26.28 -15.22
C MET A 292 17.94 27.09 -15.95
N ALA A 293 18.48 26.56 -17.06
CA ALA A 293 19.48 27.25 -17.88
C ALA A 293 18.91 28.52 -18.54
N ALA A 294 17.61 28.55 -18.81
CA ALA A 294 16.89 29.73 -19.30
C ALA A 294 16.47 30.72 -18.19
N GLY A 295 16.86 30.49 -16.93
CA GLY A 295 16.47 31.33 -15.79
C GLY A 295 15.01 31.17 -15.34
N ARG A 296 14.30 30.14 -15.81
CA ARG A 296 12.86 29.92 -15.56
C ARG A 296 12.66 28.99 -14.35
N MET A 297 13.13 29.41 -13.17
CA MET A 297 13.20 28.55 -11.97
C MET A 297 11.84 28.07 -11.48
N GLN A 298 10.82 28.93 -11.47
CA GLN A 298 9.47 28.56 -11.07
C GLN A 298 8.89 27.45 -11.98
N GLU A 299 9.10 27.58 -13.29
CA GLU A 299 8.62 26.59 -14.27
C GLU A 299 9.40 25.28 -14.19
N ALA A 300 10.71 25.36 -13.91
CA ALA A 300 11.54 24.20 -13.63
C ALA A 300 11.03 23.44 -12.39
N GLY A 301 10.67 24.16 -11.32
CA GLY A 301 10.09 23.58 -10.11
C GLY A 301 8.77 22.85 -10.37
N VAL A 302 7.85 23.48 -11.11
CA VAL A 302 6.57 22.86 -11.50
C VAL A 302 6.80 21.64 -12.41
N ALA A 303 7.75 21.71 -13.34
CA ALA A 303 8.09 20.58 -14.20
C ALA A 303 8.68 19.40 -13.41
N LEU A 304 9.55 19.68 -12.43
CA LEU A 304 10.13 18.68 -11.55
C LEU A 304 9.07 18.02 -10.67
N GLY A 305 8.18 18.80 -10.06
CA GLY A 305 7.06 18.28 -9.25
C GLY A 305 6.17 17.32 -10.04
N ARG A 306 5.75 17.68 -11.26
CA ARG A 306 4.96 16.78 -12.13
C ARG A 306 5.67 15.48 -12.49
N MET A 307 7.01 15.51 -12.61
CA MET A 307 7.80 14.32 -12.86
C MET A 307 7.82 13.43 -11.62
N GLU A 308 8.00 14.00 -10.42
CA GLU A 308 7.98 13.26 -9.16
C GLU A 308 6.61 12.70 -8.80
N ASP A 309 5.52 13.44 -9.04
CA ASP A 309 4.16 12.93 -8.85
C ASP A 309 3.95 11.64 -9.66
N ARG A 310 4.46 11.61 -10.90
CA ARG A 310 4.29 10.47 -11.79
C ARG A 310 5.23 9.31 -11.49
N TYR A 311 6.52 9.59 -11.26
CA TYR A 311 7.57 8.57 -11.22
C TYR A 311 8.09 8.30 -9.81
N GLY A 312 7.97 9.26 -8.89
CA GLY A 312 8.39 9.11 -7.51
C GLY A 312 9.81 8.56 -7.39
N GLY A 313 9.97 7.54 -6.57
CA GLY A 313 11.24 6.85 -6.38
C GLY A 313 11.75 6.05 -7.60
N LEU A 314 10.98 5.86 -8.69
CA LEU A 314 11.55 5.35 -9.95
C LEU A 314 12.59 6.31 -10.54
N ALA A 315 12.41 7.62 -10.34
CA ALA A 315 13.42 8.60 -10.74
C ALA A 315 14.70 8.49 -9.91
N GLY A 316 14.66 7.84 -8.74
CA GLY A 316 15.75 7.78 -7.78
C GLY A 316 16.15 9.17 -7.30
N ASP A 317 17.38 9.32 -6.83
CA ASP A 317 17.83 10.60 -6.26
C ASP A 317 18.26 11.64 -7.33
N ARG A 318 18.07 11.34 -8.63
CA ARG A 318 18.41 12.24 -9.75
C ARG A 318 17.72 13.61 -9.68
N ALA A 319 16.53 13.66 -9.06
CA ALA A 319 15.77 14.89 -8.89
C ALA A 319 16.33 15.82 -7.79
N VAL A 320 17.03 15.26 -6.80
CA VAL A 320 17.44 15.97 -5.58
C VAL A 320 18.38 17.16 -5.86
N PRO A 321 19.46 17.01 -6.66
CA PRO A 321 20.32 18.16 -6.98
C PRO A 321 19.60 19.28 -7.71
N LEU A 322 18.64 18.94 -8.58
CA LEU A 322 17.83 19.93 -9.31
C LEU A 322 16.91 20.68 -8.36
N ALA A 323 16.19 19.96 -7.48
CA ALA A 323 15.31 20.55 -6.48
C ALA A 323 16.06 21.52 -5.57
N ARG A 324 17.24 21.14 -5.07
CA ARG A 324 18.08 22.00 -4.23
C ARG A 324 18.49 23.29 -4.94
N ARG A 325 18.91 23.20 -6.21
CA ARG A 325 19.31 24.39 -7.01
C ARG A 325 18.13 25.31 -7.29
N ILE A 326 16.97 24.75 -7.64
CA ILE A 326 15.74 25.51 -7.86
C ILE A 326 15.34 26.24 -6.58
N ALA A 327 15.28 25.54 -5.44
CA ALA A 327 14.92 26.13 -4.16
C ALA A 327 15.88 27.26 -3.74
N ALA A 328 17.18 27.07 -3.91
CA ALA A 328 18.18 28.09 -3.60
C ALA A 328 18.04 29.34 -4.49
N ALA A 329 17.73 29.17 -5.78
CA ALA A 329 17.53 30.29 -6.69
C ALA A 329 16.26 31.09 -6.34
N LEU A 330 15.13 30.41 -6.10
CA LEU A 330 13.88 31.06 -5.71
C LEU A 330 13.99 31.81 -4.38
N ALA A 331 14.69 31.24 -3.40
CA ALA A 331 14.94 31.93 -2.13
C ALA A 331 15.81 33.19 -2.26
N ALA A 332 16.68 33.26 -3.28
CA ALA A 332 17.49 34.44 -3.54
C ALA A 332 16.70 35.57 -4.24
N GLU A 333 15.67 35.22 -5.03
CA GLU A 333 14.76 36.16 -5.67
C GLU A 333 13.82 36.84 -4.66
N ASP A 334 13.36 36.11 -3.63
CA ASP A 334 12.49 36.64 -2.56
C ASP A 334 13.18 37.66 -1.63
N VAL A 335 14.51 37.78 -1.68
CA VAL A 335 15.30 38.71 -0.86
C VAL A 335 15.61 40.03 -1.59
N GLN A 336 15.27 40.13 -2.88
CA GLN A 336 15.47 41.33 -3.73
C GLN A 336 14.20 42.17 -3.85
#